data_AF-A0A7K1CGM0-F1
#
_entry.id   AF-A0A7K1CGM0-F1
#
_cell.length_a   1.000
_cell.length_b   1.000
_cell.length_c   1.000
_cell.angle_alpha   90.00
_cell.angle_beta   90.00
_cell.angle_gamma   90.00
#
_symmetry.space_group_name_H-M   'P 1'
#
loop_
_entity.id
_entity.type
_entity.pdbx_description
1 polymer ?
#
loop_
_entity_poly.entity_id
_entity_poly.type
_entity_poly.pdbx_seq_one_letter_code
_entity_poly.pdbx_strand_id
1 'polypeptide(L)'
;MAIRKVNSGLTFKATMAQISVPASSANIGPGFDFFGLALELRDRYAAQVLDEPNFDVDVSGEGADEVKKDSKNLVIKSMLRGFEHMGAKPRGIALRALNVIPHGRGLGSSASAIVGGLALARSLVLTGEQYMSDDDLITLATELEGHPDNVAAAFYGGATIAWIEKSTDPTGESKNIGRAVSLKVD
;
A
#
# COMPACT_ATOMS: atom_id res chain seq x y z
N MET A 1 37.49 -11.79 7.63
CA MET A 1 36.09 -11.71 8.09
C MET A 1 35.22 -11.73 6.85
N ALA A 2 34.67 -12.90 6.50
CA ALA A 2 33.88 -13.04 5.28
C ALA A 2 32.54 -12.33 5.46
N ILE A 3 32.26 -11.35 4.60
CA ILE A 3 30.96 -10.69 4.52
C ILE A 3 29.94 -11.77 4.13
N ARG A 4 29.11 -12.19 5.08
CA ARG A 4 27.95 -13.04 4.81
C ARG A 4 27.07 -12.30 3.80
N LYS A 5 27.02 -12.78 2.55
CA LYS A 5 25.93 -12.45 1.63
C LYS A 5 24.63 -12.81 2.34
N VAL A 6 23.82 -11.81 2.66
CA VAL A 6 22.43 -12.03 3.04
C VAL A 6 21.77 -12.59 1.79
N ASN A 7 21.53 -13.90 1.76
CA ASN A 7 20.64 -14.48 0.76
C ASN A 7 19.24 -13.90 1.04
N SER A 8 18.82 -12.90 0.27
CA SER A 8 17.42 -12.48 0.26
C SER A 8 16.63 -13.64 -0.35
N GLY A 9 15.92 -14.40 0.49
CA GLY A 9 15.16 -15.58 0.06
C GLY A 9 14.00 -15.27 -0.91
N LEU A 10 13.66 -14.00 -1.10
CA LEU A 10 12.62 -13.59 -2.04
C LEU A 10 13.14 -13.59 -3.48
N THR A 11 12.34 -14.20 -4.36
CA THR A 11 12.52 -14.11 -5.80
C THR A 11 11.59 -13.03 -6.34
N PHE A 12 12.13 -12.03 -7.02
CA PHE A 12 11.32 -11.00 -7.69
C PHE A 12 10.90 -11.47 -9.09
N LYS A 13 9.69 -11.07 -9.50
CA LYS A 13 9.21 -11.29 -10.87
C LYS A 13 9.98 -10.36 -11.82
N ALA A 14 10.38 -10.89 -12.97
CA ALA A 14 11.03 -10.10 -14.02
C ALA A 14 10.04 -9.21 -14.80
N THR A 15 8.74 -9.51 -14.73
CA THR A 15 7.68 -8.74 -15.39
C THR A 15 7.17 -7.61 -14.52
N MET A 16 6.70 -6.56 -15.16
CA MET A 16 5.97 -5.48 -14.51
C MET A 16 4.67 -5.98 -13.85
N ALA A 17 4.35 -5.45 -12.68
CA ALA A 17 3.05 -5.59 -12.03
C ALA A 17 2.22 -4.32 -12.25
N GLN A 18 0.91 -4.48 -12.41
CA GLN A 18 -0.03 -3.37 -12.56
C GLN A 18 -1.18 -3.53 -11.58
N ILE A 19 -1.63 -2.40 -11.03
CA ILE A 19 -2.77 -2.33 -10.13
C ILE A 19 -3.59 -1.08 -10.41
N SER A 20 -4.86 -1.12 -10.04
CA SER A 20 -5.73 0.05 -10.01
C SER A 20 -6.42 0.13 -8.66
N VAL A 21 -6.35 1.29 -8.01
CA VAL A 21 -6.84 1.50 -6.64
C VAL A 21 -7.89 2.60 -6.65
N PRO A 22 -9.07 2.41 -6.04
CA PRO A 22 -10.11 3.42 -6.02
C PRO A 22 -9.79 4.54 -5.02
N ALA A 23 -10.34 5.71 -5.31
CA ALA A 23 -10.57 6.75 -4.31
C ALA A 23 -11.48 6.21 -3.21
N SER A 24 -11.42 6.84 -2.05
CA SER A 24 -12.32 6.52 -0.96
C SER A 24 -12.81 7.77 -0.24
N SER A 25 -14.06 7.71 0.21
CA SER A 25 -14.61 8.67 1.17
C SER A 25 -14.74 7.97 2.51
N ALA A 26 -14.28 8.64 3.57
CA ALA A 26 -14.44 8.17 4.93
C ALA A 26 -15.33 9.11 5.74
N ASN A 27 -15.50 8.85 7.04
CA ASN A 27 -16.24 9.70 7.97
C ASN A 27 -17.70 9.96 7.52
N ILE A 28 -18.34 8.95 6.93
CA ILE A 28 -19.68 9.07 6.38
C ILE A 28 -20.70 9.11 7.53
N GLY A 29 -21.22 10.30 7.84
CA GLY A 29 -22.22 10.51 8.88
C GLY A 29 -21.65 10.25 10.29
N PRO A 30 -22.26 9.37 11.10
CA PRO A 30 -21.74 9.05 12.44
C PRO A 30 -20.48 8.15 12.40
N GLY A 31 -20.03 7.75 11.22
CA GLY A 31 -18.97 6.78 10.95
C GLY A 31 -17.53 7.26 11.14
N PHE A 32 -17.24 8.09 12.14
CA PHE A 32 -15.93 8.74 12.29
C PHE A 32 -14.80 7.73 12.56
N ASP A 33 -13.75 7.73 11.73
CA ASP A 33 -12.55 6.87 11.76
C ASP A 33 -12.81 5.35 11.61
N PHE A 34 -14.00 4.93 11.17
CA PHE A 34 -14.29 3.51 10.93
C PHE A 34 -15.10 3.18 9.67
N PHE A 35 -15.87 4.11 9.10
CA PHE A 35 -16.66 3.84 7.90
C PHE A 35 -15.96 4.36 6.64
N GLY A 36 -15.76 3.49 5.65
CA GLY A 36 -15.16 3.83 4.37
C GLY A 36 -16.04 3.41 3.19
N LEU A 37 -16.00 4.17 2.10
CA LEU A 37 -16.67 3.86 0.84
C LEU A 37 -15.71 4.09 -0.34
N ALA A 38 -15.49 3.06 -1.14
CA ALA A 38 -14.73 3.17 -2.37
C ALA A 38 -15.56 3.84 -3.47
N LEU A 39 -14.89 4.66 -4.29
CA LEU A 39 -15.48 5.40 -5.40
C LEU A 39 -14.91 4.92 -6.74
N GLU A 40 -15.62 5.15 -7.85
CA GLU A 40 -15.20 4.69 -9.19
C GLU A 40 -14.05 5.49 -9.82
N LEU A 41 -13.55 6.52 -9.14
CA LEU A 41 -12.36 7.26 -9.55
C LEU A 41 -11.12 6.49 -9.09
N ARG A 42 -10.22 6.07 -10.00
CA ARG A 42 -9.14 5.14 -9.66
C ARG A 42 -7.78 5.59 -10.16
N ASP A 43 -6.82 5.66 -9.26
CA ASP A 43 -5.42 5.74 -9.65
C ASP A 43 -4.96 4.41 -10.26
N ARG A 44 -3.93 4.48 -11.10
CA ARG A 44 -3.30 3.31 -11.72
C ARG A 44 -1.81 3.36 -11.50
N TYR A 45 -1.27 2.25 -11.01
CA TYR A 45 0.16 2.13 -10.74
C TYR A 45 0.72 0.91 -11.46
N ALA A 46 1.90 1.08 -12.03
CA ALA A 46 2.64 0.01 -12.66
C ALA A 46 4.09 0.07 -12.18
N ALA A 47 4.65 -1.06 -11.77
CA ALA A 47 6.02 -1.09 -11.28
C ALA A 47 6.79 -2.35 -11.68
N GLN A 48 8.11 -2.24 -11.71
CA GLN A 48 9.05 -3.31 -12.02
C GLN A 48 10.30 -3.18 -11.13
N VAL A 49 10.88 -4.31 -10.72
CA VAL A 49 12.18 -4.33 -10.05
C VAL A 49 13.29 -4.14 -11.08
N LEU A 50 14.24 -3.26 -10.77
CA LEU A 50 15.41 -2.98 -11.61
C LEU A 50 16.67 -3.64 -11.03
N ASP A 51 17.60 -3.98 -11.92
CA ASP A 51 18.93 -4.48 -11.56
C ASP A 51 19.87 -3.36 -11.06
N GLU A 52 19.63 -2.12 -11.49
CA GLU A 52 20.41 -0.95 -11.07
C GLU A 52 19.86 -0.34 -9.78
N PRO A 53 20.72 0.26 -8.93
CA PRO A 53 20.30 0.84 -7.66
C PRO A 53 19.71 2.25 -7.84
N ASN A 54 18.60 2.37 -8.57
CA ASN A 54 17.93 3.63 -8.86
C ASN A 54 16.40 3.56 -8.67
N PHE A 55 15.78 4.74 -8.59
CA PHE A 55 14.34 4.91 -8.66
C PHE A 55 14.00 5.65 -9.95
N ASP A 56 13.39 4.96 -10.89
CA ASP A 56 12.87 5.54 -12.13
C ASP A 56 11.37 5.78 -11.94
N VAL A 57 11.01 7.00 -11.53
CA VAL A 57 9.63 7.35 -11.18
C VAL A 57 9.08 8.37 -12.18
N ASP A 58 7.99 7.99 -12.85
CA ASP A 58 7.22 8.89 -13.69
C ASP A 58 5.76 8.92 -13.20
N VAL A 59 5.23 10.14 -13.07
CA VAL A 59 3.89 10.40 -12.55
C VAL A 59 3.19 11.36 -13.49
N SER A 60 1.96 11.03 -13.83
CA SER A 60 1.09 11.82 -14.70
C SER A 60 -0.27 12.06 -14.02
N GLY A 61 -0.94 13.14 -14.41
CA GLY A 61 -2.22 13.54 -13.84
C GLY A 61 -2.08 14.33 -12.53
N GLU A 62 -2.95 14.06 -11.56
CA GLU A 62 -3.06 14.81 -10.30
C GLU A 62 -1.73 14.83 -9.53
N GLY A 63 -1.28 16.04 -9.17
CA GLY A 63 -0.07 16.29 -8.39
C GLY A 63 1.25 15.89 -9.08
N ALA A 64 1.27 15.61 -10.39
CA ALA A 64 2.46 15.13 -11.10
C ALA A 64 3.72 16.03 -10.95
N ASP A 65 3.52 17.34 -10.84
CA ASP A 65 4.60 18.33 -10.65
C ASP A 65 5.01 18.51 -9.17
N GLU A 66 4.19 18.06 -8.23
CA GLU A 66 4.38 18.26 -6.79
C GLU A 66 4.97 17.02 -6.11
N VAL A 67 4.61 15.83 -6.59
CA VAL A 67 5.06 14.56 -6.01
C VAL A 67 6.56 14.36 -6.25
N LYS A 68 7.21 13.77 -5.27
CA LYS A 68 8.62 13.40 -5.40
C LYS A 68 8.78 12.27 -6.42
N LYS A 69 9.86 12.31 -7.19
CA LYS A 69 10.22 11.31 -8.20
C LYS A 69 11.43 10.46 -7.76
N ASP A 70 11.61 10.34 -6.44
CA ASP A 70 12.70 9.62 -5.80
C ASP A 70 12.14 8.67 -4.72
N SER A 71 13.03 8.15 -3.85
CA SER A 71 12.66 7.28 -2.72
C SER A 71 11.67 7.91 -1.73
N LYS A 72 11.42 9.22 -1.79
CA LYS A 72 10.48 9.91 -0.92
C LYS A 72 9.04 9.89 -1.44
N ASN A 73 8.82 9.45 -2.69
CA ASN A 73 7.48 9.22 -3.24
C ASN A 73 6.69 8.25 -2.35
N LEU A 74 5.41 8.53 -2.09
CA LEU A 74 4.61 7.74 -1.15
C LEU A 74 4.40 6.29 -1.64
N VAL A 75 4.16 6.09 -2.94
CA VAL A 75 4.03 4.74 -3.52
C VAL A 75 5.34 3.96 -3.35
N ILE A 76 6.48 4.59 -3.64
CA ILE A 76 7.81 3.97 -3.44
C ILE A 76 8.06 3.63 -1.97
N LYS A 77 7.79 4.54 -1.04
CA LYS A 77 7.92 4.28 0.40
C LYS A 77 7.08 3.09 0.83
N SER A 78 5.83 3.02 0.40
CA SER A 78 4.92 1.93 0.69
C SER A 78 5.40 0.61 0.07
N MET A 79 5.92 0.63 -1.15
CA MET A 79 6.57 -0.53 -1.75
C MET A 79 7.75 -1.03 -0.92
N LEU A 80 8.65 -0.12 -0.51
CA LEU A 80 9.82 -0.46 0.31
C LEU A 80 9.42 -1.03 1.67
N ARG A 81 8.37 -0.50 2.30
CA ARG A 81 7.79 -1.04 3.55
C ARG A 81 7.26 -2.46 3.35
N GLY A 82 6.57 -2.72 2.23
CA GLY A 82 6.07 -4.05 1.88
C GLY A 82 7.19 -5.05 1.62
N PHE A 83 8.23 -4.68 0.87
CA PHE A 83 9.40 -5.54 0.66
C PHE A 83 10.12 -5.86 1.97
N GLU A 84 10.29 -4.85 2.84
CA GLU A 84 10.92 -5.02 4.15
C GLU A 84 10.13 -5.98 5.04
N HIS A 85 8.80 -5.87 5.06
CA HIS A 85 7.93 -6.81 5.78
C HIS A 85 8.13 -8.26 5.27
N MET A 86 8.22 -8.46 3.96
CA MET A 86 8.46 -9.78 3.37
C MET A 86 9.93 -10.26 3.48
N GLY A 87 10.84 -9.42 4.01
CA GLY A 87 12.22 -9.78 4.29
C GLY A 87 13.24 -9.53 3.16
N ALA A 88 12.95 -8.64 2.20
CA ALA A 88 13.90 -8.25 1.17
C ALA A 88 13.87 -6.75 0.85
N LYS A 89 14.85 -6.28 0.06
CA LYS A 89 14.83 -4.97 -0.57
C LYS A 89 15.31 -5.12 -2.01
N PRO A 90 14.54 -4.68 -3.03
CA PRO A 90 15.01 -4.69 -4.41
C PRO A 90 16.19 -3.72 -4.57
N ARG A 91 16.98 -3.91 -5.63
CA ARG A 91 18.09 -3.00 -5.93
C ARG A 91 17.56 -1.64 -6.41
N GLY A 92 16.65 -1.65 -7.37
CA GLY A 92 15.93 -0.46 -7.83
C GLY A 92 14.48 -0.75 -8.19
N ILE A 93 13.74 0.31 -8.45
CA ILE A 93 12.31 0.26 -8.78
C ILE A 93 12.02 1.24 -9.91
N ALA A 94 11.39 0.76 -10.97
CA ALA A 94 10.67 1.61 -11.92
C ALA A 94 9.22 1.70 -11.50
N LEU A 95 8.66 2.92 -11.47
CA LEU A 95 7.27 3.22 -11.15
C LEU A 95 6.69 4.14 -12.22
N ARG A 96 5.51 3.78 -12.71
CA ARG A 96 4.63 4.62 -13.52
C ARG A 96 3.32 4.80 -12.78
N ALA A 97 2.94 6.03 -12.53
CA ALA A 97 1.70 6.37 -11.86
C ALA A 97 0.83 7.29 -12.73
N LEU A 98 -0.43 6.92 -12.89
CA LEU A 98 -1.46 7.78 -13.43
C LEU A 98 -2.43 8.10 -12.30
N ASN A 99 -2.29 9.32 -11.78
CA ASN A 99 -3.08 9.81 -10.68
C ASN A 99 -4.28 10.60 -11.23
N VAL A 100 -5.47 10.26 -10.78
CA VAL A 100 -6.72 10.97 -11.12
C VAL A 100 -7.50 11.36 -9.87
N ILE A 101 -7.11 10.86 -8.68
CA ILE A 101 -7.75 11.18 -7.41
C ILE A 101 -7.23 12.53 -6.89
N PRO A 102 -8.09 13.55 -6.69
CA PRO A 102 -7.67 14.85 -6.20
C PRO A 102 -7.00 14.79 -4.83
N HIS A 103 -5.81 15.39 -4.72
CA HIS A 103 -5.06 15.47 -3.47
C HIS A 103 -5.71 16.45 -2.49
N GLY A 104 -5.77 16.09 -1.20
CA GLY A 104 -6.25 16.98 -0.14
C GLY A 104 -7.75 17.32 -0.18
N ARG A 105 -8.56 16.56 -0.92
CA ARG A 105 -10.01 16.78 -1.06
C ARG A 105 -10.89 15.78 -0.32
N GLY A 106 -10.32 15.01 0.61
CA GLY A 106 -11.05 13.99 1.36
C GLY A 106 -11.42 12.74 0.53
N LEU A 107 -10.74 12.52 -0.60
CA LEU A 107 -10.99 11.40 -1.53
C LEU A 107 -9.98 10.25 -1.38
N GLY A 108 -9.26 10.18 -0.24
CA GLY A 108 -8.42 9.03 0.08
C GLY A 108 -7.22 8.81 -0.85
N SER A 109 -6.68 9.86 -1.47
CA SER A 109 -5.51 9.75 -2.38
C SER A 109 -4.27 9.15 -1.69
N SER A 110 -4.01 9.52 -0.43
CA SER A 110 -2.88 8.96 0.35
C SER A 110 -3.06 7.47 0.60
N ALA A 111 -4.21 7.07 1.16
CA ALA A 111 -4.60 5.66 1.29
C ALA A 111 -4.49 4.88 -0.03
N SER A 112 -4.96 5.44 -1.15
CA SER A 112 -4.84 4.83 -2.48
C SER A 112 -3.37 4.57 -2.87
N ALA A 113 -2.50 5.56 -2.70
CA ALA A 113 -1.07 5.43 -2.99
C ALA A 113 -0.36 4.43 -2.05
N ILE A 114 -0.75 4.38 -0.78
CA ILE A 114 -0.21 3.44 0.21
C ILE A 114 -0.61 2.00 -0.11
N VAL A 115 -1.91 1.75 -0.25
CA VAL A 115 -2.45 0.44 -0.64
C VAL A 115 -1.84 0.02 -1.97
N GLY A 116 -1.70 0.96 -2.91
CA GLY A 116 -1.11 0.69 -4.20
C GLY A 116 0.36 0.26 -4.11
N GLY A 117 1.16 0.98 -3.34
CA GLY A 117 2.57 0.59 -3.15
C GLY A 117 2.74 -0.77 -2.49
N LEU A 118 1.95 -1.07 -1.45
CA LEU A 118 2.00 -2.38 -0.77
C LEU A 118 1.54 -3.51 -1.69
N ALA A 119 0.46 -3.31 -2.43
CA ALA A 119 -0.06 -4.30 -3.38
C ALA A 119 0.91 -4.55 -4.55
N LEU A 120 1.59 -3.52 -5.05
CA LEU A 120 2.66 -3.67 -6.04
C LEU A 120 3.84 -4.47 -5.49
N ALA A 121 4.32 -4.15 -4.29
CA ALA A 121 5.41 -4.88 -3.67
C ALA A 121 5.06 -6.35 -3.49
N ARG A 122 3.89 -6.65 -2.92
CA ARG A 122 3.37 -8.03 -2.80
C ARG A 122 3.31 -8.73 -4.16
N SER A 123 2.83 -8.04 -5.18
CA SER A 123 2.68 -8.61 -6.53
C SER A 123 4.00 -8.87 -7.24
N LEU A 124 5.05 -8.08 -6.95
CA LEU A 124 6.38 -8.21 -7.55
C LEU A 124 7.22 -9.32 -6.91
N VAL A 125 6.84 -9.82 -5.74
CA VAL A 125 7.47 -10.99 -5.11
C VAL A 125 6.77 -12.26 -5.61
N LEU A 126 7.56 -13.24 -6.07
CA LEU A 126 7.04 -14.57 -6.36
C LEU A 126 6.48 -15.16 -5.07
N THR A 127 5.24 -15.66 -5.11
CA THR A 127 4.48 -16.10 -3.93
C THR A 127 4.36 -15.05 -2.81
N GLY A 128 4.34 -13.75 -3.16
CA GLY A 128 4.27 -12.65 -2.19
C GLY A 128 3.12 -12.73 -1.18
N GLU A 129 1.97 -13.29 -1.57
CA GLU A 129 0.82 -13.51 -0.68
C GLU A 129 1.12 -14.46 0.49
N GLN A 130 2.13 -15.34 0.38
CA GLN A 130 2.57 -16.19 1.48
C GLN A 130 3.35 -15.42 2.54
N TYR A 131 3.87 -14.24 2.20
CA TYR A 131 4.70 -13.39 3.06
C TYR A 131 3.98 -12.14 3.54
N MET A 132 2.85 -11.78 2.91
CA MET A 132 2.05 -10.62 3.27
C MET A 132 0.58 -10.94 2.99
N SER A 133 -0.13 -11.34 4.04
CA SER A 133 -1.58 -11.57 3.97
C SER A 133 -2.34 -10.26 3.75
N ASP A 134 -3.65 -10.36 3.51
CA ASP A 134 -4.52 -9.17 3.42
C ASP A 134 -4.56 -8.41 4.77
N ASP A 135 -4.57 -9.14 5.89
CA ASP A 135 -4.49 -8.57 7.24
C ASP A 135 -3.16 -7.83 7.47
N ASP A 136 -2.05 -8.40 7.00
CA ASP A 136 -0.74 -7.73 7.06
C ASP A 136 -0.75 -6.45 6.23
N LEU A 137 -1.28 -6.49 5.01
CA LEU A 137 -1.34 -5.34 4.12
C LEU A 137 -2.20 -4.22 4.72
N ILE A 138 -3.39 -4.54 5.24
CA ILE A 138 -4.26 -3.56 5.92
C ILE A 138 -3.56 -2.99 7.15
N THR A 139 -2.88 -3.81 7.94
CA THR A 139 -2.14 -3.34 9.12
C THR A 139 -1.01 -2.39 8.74
N LEU A 140 -0.17 -2.76 7.78
CA LEU A 140 0.92 -1.92 7.27
C LEU A 140 0.40 -0.61 6.66
N ALA A 141 -0.69 -0.67 5.90
CA ALA A 141 -1.30 0.51 5.30
C ALA A 141 -1.87 1.45 6.37
N THR A 142 -2.53 0.89 7.39
CA THR A 142 -3.06 1.65 8.54
C THR A 142 -1.94 2.29 9.34
N GLU A 143 -0.80 1.62 9.55
CA GLU A 143 0.38 2.20 10.19
C GLU A 143 0.93 3.41 9.43
N LEU A 144 0.92 3.36 8.10
CA LEU A 144 1.43 4.42 7.23
C LEU A 144 0.46 5.61 7.11
N GLU A 145 -0.85 5.35 7.03
CA GLU A 145 -1.89 6.38 6.91
C GLU A 145 -2.25 7.00 8.27
N GLY A 146 -2.28 6.19 9.33
CA GLY A 146 -2.67 6.56 10.69
C GLY A 146 -4.11 6.16 11.06
N HIS A 147 -4.97 5.90 10.08
CA HIS A 147 -6.35 5.47 10.26
C HIS A 147 -6.77 4.42 9.20
N PRO A 148 -7.69 3.50 9.52
CA PRO A 148 -7.95 2.32 8.69
C PRO A 148 -9.12 2.46 7.70
N ASP A 149 -9.95 3.50 7.82
CA ASP A 149 -11.20 3.68 7.07
C ASP A 149 -11.00 3.86 5.55
N ASN A 150 -10.18 4.82 5.13
CA ASN A 150 -9.83 5.04 3.73
C ASN A 150 -9.01 3.88 3.17
N VAL A 151 -8.15 3.27 4.01
CA VAL A 151 -7.31 2.11 3.67
C VAL A 151 -8.18 0.90 3.33
N ALA A 152 -9.15 0.57 4.19
CA ALA A 152 -10.05 -0.55 3.99
C ALA A 152 -10.87 -0.40 2.70
N ALA A 153 -11.42 0.79 2.46
CA ALA A 153 -12.17 1.08 1.24
C ALA A 153 -11.27 1.02 -0.01
N ALA A 154 -10.05 1.55 0.06
CA ALA A 154 -9.09 1.47 -1.05
C ALA A 154 -8.66 0.02 -1.35
N PHE A 155 -8.55 -0.82 -0.34
CA PHE A 155 -8.13 -2.21 -0.47
C PHE A 155 -9.25 -3.16 -0.92
N TYR A 156 -10.37 -3.18 -0.20
CA TYR A 156 -11.47 -4.10 -0.45
C TYR A 156 -12.46 -3.62 -1.52
N GLY A 157 -12.51 -2.31 -1.78
CA GLY A 157 -13.60 -1.72 -2.55
C GLY A 157 -14.93 -1.69 -1.76
N GLY A 158 -16.00 -1.26 -2.43
CA GLY A 158 -17.34 -1.20 -1.85
C GLY A 158 -17.43 -0.35 -0.57
N ALA A 159 -18.38 -0.68 0.30
CA ALA A 159 -18.49 -0.10 1.63
C ALA A 159 -17.76 -0.99 2.65
N THR A 160 -17.08 -0.38 3.62
CA THR A 160 -16.27 -1.09 4.61
C THR A 160 -16.43 -0.52 6.01
N ILE A 161 -16.30 -1.38 7.02
CA ILE A 161 -16.08 -0.97 8.42
C ILE A 161 -14.66 -1.41 8.80
N ALA A 162 -13.89 -0.50 9.41
CA ALA A 162 -12.51 -0.74 9.81
C ALA A 162 -12.24 -0.23 11.22
N TRP A 163 -11.32 -0.88 11.95
CA TRP A 163 -10.95 -0.50 13.30
C TRP A 163 -9.51 -0.91 13.61
N ILE A 164 -8.96 -0.35 14.68
CA ILE A 164 -7.66 -0.76 15.23
C ILE A 164 -7.89 -1.63 16.45
N GLU A 165 -7.39 -2.86 16.39
CA GLU A 165 -7.41 -3.81 17.49
C GLU A 165 -6.05 -3.82 18.18
N LYS A 166 -6.01 -3.72 19.52
CA LYS A 166 -4.78 -3.93 20.28
C LYS A 166 -4.61 -5.42 20.54
N SER A 167 -3.55 -6.00 20.01
CA SER A 167 -3.14 -7.36 20.30
C SER A 167 -1.90 -7.34 21.18
N THR A 168 -1.94 -8.07 22.29
CA THR A 168 -0.79 -8.24 23.20
C THR A 168 -0.29 -9.67 23.07
N ASP A 169 0.99 -9.82 22.75
CA ASP A 169 1.59 -11.14 22.63
C ASP A 169 1.88 -11.76 24.02
N PRO A 170 2.22 -13.06 24.10
CA PRO A 170 2.51 -13.73 25.37
C PRO A 170 3.71 -13.14 26.14
N THR A 171 4.54 -12.32 25.49
CA THR A 171 5.68 -11.62 26.10
C THR A 171 5.29 -10.25 26.68
N GLY A 172 4.07 -9.80 26.43
CA GLY A 172 3.53 -8.52 26.88
C GLY A 172 3.71 -7.38 25.86
N GLU A 173 4.27 -7.64 24.68
CA GLU A 173 4.41 -6.62 23.63
C GLU A 173 3.04 -6.37 22.99
N SER A 174 2.61 -5.10 22.98
CA SER A 174 1.33 -4.71 22.38
C SER A 174 1.54 -4.09 21.00
N LYS A 175 0.77 -4.58 20.02
CA LYS A 175 0.75 -4.07 18.64
C LYS A 175 -0.67 -3.67 18.25
N ASN A 176 -0.75 -2.62 17.45
CA ASN A 176 -1.99 -2.21 16.81
C ASN A 176 -2.15 -2.99 15.52
N ILE A 177 -3.25 -3.70 15.36
CA ILE A 177 -3.59 -4.47 14.17
C ILE A 177 -4.74 -3.76 13.46
N GLY A 178 -4.56 -3.47 12.18
CA GLY A 178 -5.63 -2.94 11.34
C GLY A 178 -6.60 -4.06 11.00
N ARG A 179 -7.89 -3.84 11.27
CA ARG A 179 -8.97 -4.78 10.95
C ARG A 179 -9.98 -4.11 10.06
N ALA A 180 -10.55 -4.86 9.14
CA ALA A 180 -11.63 -4.37 8.29
C ALA A 180 -12.52 -5.49 7.78
N VAL A 181 -13.78 -5.13 7.51
CA VAL A 181 -14.79 -6.00 6.89
C VAL A 181 -15.49 -5.25 5.76
N SER A 182 -15.74 -5.94 4.66
CA SER A 182 -16.58 -5.43 3.58
C SER A 182 -18.05 -5.62 3.91
N LEU A 183 -18.84 -4.56 3.71
CA LEU A 183 -20.29 -4.59 3.75
C LEU A 183 -20.80 -4.99 2.37
N LYS A 184 -21.46 -6.14 2.29
CA LYS A 184 -22.17 -6.54 1.07
C LYS A 184 -23.47 -5.77 1.01
N VAL A 185 -23.73 -5.15 -0.13
CA VAL A 185 -25.01 -4.52 -0.45
C VAL A 185 -25.64 -5.38 -1.53
N ASP A 186 -26.77 -5.98 -1.20
CA ASP A 186 -27.52 -6.89 -2.08
C ASP A 186 -28.26 -6.13 -3.19
#